data_AF-A0A3N1AXM0-F1
#
_entry.id   AF-A0A3N1AXM0-F1
#
_cell.length_a   1.000
_cell.length_b   1.000
_cell.length_c   1.000
_cell.angle_alpha   90.00
_cell.angle_beta   90.00
_cell.angle_gamma   90.00
#
_symmetry.space_group_name_H-M   'P 1'
#
loop_
_entity.id
_entity.type
_entity.pdbx_description
1 polymer ?
#
loop_
_entity_poly.entity_id
_entity_poly.type
_entity_poly.pdbx_seq_one_letter_code
_entity_poly.pdbx_strand_id
1 'polypeptide(L)' 'MTILVIGPRELPKTDTVEVWCDAGSGATGQHVKVPVKLLTLSECDRGEGRAALYEYESYYCRE' A
#
# COMPACT_ATOMS: atom_id res chain seq x y z
N MET A 1 -10.10 1.63 8.91
CA MET A 1 -9.59 2.93 8.40
C MET A 1 -8.85 2.62 7.12
N THR A 2 -9.12 3.33 6.03
CA THR A 2 -8.42 3.12 4.75
C THR A 2 -7.25 4.08 4.68
N ILE A 3 -6.07 3.57 4.34
CA ILE A 3 -4.86 4.38 4.16
C ILE A 3 -4.29 4.16 2.77
N LEU A 4 -3.67 5.20 2.20
CA LEU A 4 -2.97 5.09 0.92
C LEU A 4 -1.56 4.58 1.14
N VAL A 5 -1.19 3.56 0.38
CA VAL A 5 0.14 2.93 0.43
C VAL A 5 0.69 2.79 -0.98
N ILE A 6 2.01 2.79 -1.11
CA ILE A 6 2.71 2.63 -2.38
C ILE A 6 3.34 1.23 -2.39
N GLY A 7 2.97 0.42 -3.38
CA GLY A 7 3.48 -0.95 -3.54
C GLY A 7 4.00 -1.21 -4.95
N PRO A 8 4.57 -2.40 -5.20
CA PRO A 8 4.90 -2.82 -6.56
C PRO A 8 3.60 -2.99 -7.37
N ARG A 9 3.59 -2.51 -8.61
CA ARG A 9 2.42 -2.65 -9.50
C ARG A 9 2.16 -4.10 -9.87
N GLU A 10 3.23 -4.84 -10.15
CA GLU A 10 3.16 -6.28 -10.36
C GLU A 10 3.17 -6.97 -9.00
N LEU A 11 1.97 -7.24 -8.49
CA LEU A 11 1.81 -7.91 -7.20
C LEU A 11 2.33 -9.35 -7.27
N PRO A 12 3.08 -9.80 -6.25
CA PRO A 12 3.59 -11.16 -6.23
C PRO A 12 2.43 -12.15 -6.09
N LYS A 13 2.63 -13.39 -6.56
CA LYS A 13 1.68 -14.50 -6.34
C LYS A 13 1.64 -14.99 -4.89
N THR A 14 2.49 -14.44 -4.03
CA THR A 14 2.55 -14.76 -2.60
C THR A 14 1.43 -14.08 -1.84
N ASP A 15 1.10 -14.57 -0.64
CA ASP A 15 0.01 -14.02 0.17
C ASP A 15 0.23 -12.59 0.64
N THR A 16 1.49 -12.13 0.71
CA THR A 16 1.85 -10.81 1.22
C THR A 16 2.81 -10.07 0.31
N VAL A 17 2.82 -8.74 0.42
CA VAL A 17 3.70 -7.82 -0.28
C VAL A 17 4.15 -6.71 0.66
N GLU A 18 5.36 -6.20 0.45
CA GLU A 18 5.84 -5.02 1.16
C GLU A 18 5.34 -3.75 0.47
N VAL A 19 4.76 -2.85 1.25
CA VAL A 19 4.26 -1.55 0.78
C VAL A 19 4.81 -0.45 1.66
N TRP A 20 5.00 0.73 1.08
CA TRP A 20 5.35 1.94 1.79
C TRP A 20 4.09 2.67 2.26
N CYS A 21 3.97 2.85 3.57
CA CYS A 21 2.96 3.70 4.18
C CYS A 21 3.61 5.07 4.47
N ASP A 22 3.13 6.13 3.80
CA ASP A 22 3.55 7.50 4.09
C ASP A 22 2.92 7.97 5.40
N ALA A 23 3.70 8.62 6.27
CA ALA A 23 3.19 9.25 7.49
C ALA A 23 2.67 10.68 7.27
N GLY A 24 2.55 11.12 6.01
CA GLY A 24 1.96 12.40 5.61
C GLY A 24 2.92 13.58 5.64
N SER A 25 4.22 13.33 5.85
CA SER A 25 5.27 14.36 5.83
C SER A 25 6.14 14.31 4.56
N GLY A 26 5.93 13.31 3.69
CA GLY A 26 6.70 13.09 2.46
C GLY A 26 8.16 12.63 2.68
N ALA A 27 8.68 12.71 3.91
CA ALA A 27 10.05 12.31 4.26
C ALA A 27 10.09 11.14 5.26
N THR A 28 8.97 10.84 5.93
CA THR A 28 8.88 9.76 6.90
C THR A 28 7.76 8.81 6.53
N GLY A 29 8.08 7.53 6.49
CA GLY A 29 7.13 6.46 6.30
C GLY A 29 7.75 5.14 6.75
N GLN A 30 7.00 4.07 6.61
CA GLN A 30 7.45 2.74 6.97
C GLN A 30 7.08 1.73 5.90
N HIS A 31 7.98 0.77 5.68
CA HIS A 31 7.66 -0.42 4.92
C HIS A 31 6.90 -1.39 5.82
N VAL A 32 5.72 -1.81 5.38
CA VAL A 32 4.87 -2.77 6.08
C VAL A 32 4.55 -3.92 5.15
N LYS A 33 4.58 -5.14 5.69
CA LYS A 33 4.17 -6.34 4.95
C LYS A 33 2.67 -6.54 5.14
N VAL A 34 1.91 -6.47 4.05
CA VAL A 34 0.45 -6.58 4.07
C VAL A 34 -0.04 -7.71 3.17
N PRO A 35 -1.18 -8.34 3.47
CA PRO A 35 -1.79 -9.31 2.57
C PRO A 35 -2.20 -8.67 1.24
N VAL A 36 -1.85 -9.31 0.12
CA VAL A 36 -2.19 -8.82 -1.24
C VAL A 36 -3.70 -8.65 -1.39
N LYS A 37 -4.49 -9.56 -0.79
CA LYS A 37 -5.97 -9.52 -0.83
C LYS A 37 -6.62 -8.32 -0.13
N LEU A 38 -5.85 -7.55 0.64
CA LEU A 38 -6.32 -6.35 1.35
C LEU A 38 -5.91 -5.06 0.64
N LEU A 39 -5.25 -5.16 -0.52
CA LEU A 39 -4.90 -4.02 -1.36
C LEU A 39 -5.90 -3.87 -2.49
N THR A 40 -6.49 -2.69 -2.58
CA THR A 40 -7.32 -2.26 -3.71
C THR A 40 -6.55 -1.19 -4.48
N LEU A 41 -6.45 -1.28 -5.81
CA LEU A 41 -5.80 -0.24 -6.61
C LEU A 41 -6.59 1.07 -6.44
N SER A 42 -5.90 2.15 -6.05
CA SER A 42 -6.57 3.44 -5.82
C SER A 42 -6.94 4.09 -7.14
N GLU A 43 -8.09 4.78 -7.18
CA GLU A 43 -8.50 5.60 -8.33
C GLU A 43 -7.55 6.77 -8.59
N CYS A 44 -6.72 7.12 -7.60
CA CYS A 44 -5.68 8.14 -7.73
C CYS A 44 -4.39 7.63 -8.38
N ASP A 45 -4.25 6.31 -8.63
CA ASP A 45 -3.10 5.75 -9.34
C ASP A 45 -3.11 6.18 -10.81
N ARG A 46 -1.98 6.71 -11.29
CA ARG A 46 -1.85 7.16 -12.69
C ARG A 46 -1.45 6.05 -13.67
N GLY A 47 -1.21 4.82 -13.21
CA GLY A 47 -0.77 3.74 -14.08
C GLY A 47 0.68 3.85 -14.57
N GLU A 48 1.49 4.74 -13.99
CA GLU A 48 2.85 5.04 -14.46
C GLU A 48 3.94 4.29 -13.66
N GLY A 49 4.95 3.76 -14.35
CA GLY A 49 6.13 3.15 -13.71
C GLY A 49 5.93 1.75 -13.11
N ARG A 50 6.79 1.40 -12.13
CA ARG A 50 6.82 0.06 -11.48
C ARG A 50 6.10 0.00 -10.13
N ALA A 51 5.70 1.15 -9.60
CA ALA A 51 4.94 1.25 -8.37
C ALA A 51 3.50 1.64 -8.68
N ALA A 52 2.58 1.27 -7.79
CA ALA A 52 1.19 1.65 -7.85
C ALA A 52 0.71 2.14 -6.48
N LEU A 53 -0.28 3.04 -6.51
CA LEU A 53 -0.96 3.54 -5.34
C LEU A 53 -2.14 2.62 -4.99
N TYR A 54 -2.17 2.14 -3.75
CA TYR A 54 -3.21 1.25 -3.25
C TYR A 54 -3.94 1.86 -2.06
N GLU A 55 -5.22 1.55 -1.95
CA GLU A 55 -6.01 1.69 -0.75
C GLU A 55 -5.87 0.41 0.07
N TYR A 56 -5.36 0.55 1.29
CA TYR A 56 -5.21 -0.54 2.23
C TYR A 56 -6.22 -0.39 3.37
N GLU A 57 -7.13 -1.36 3.47
CA GLU A 57 -8.06 -1.45 4.60
C GLU A 57 -7.32 -1.99 5.83
N SER A 58 -6.85 -1.07 6.68
CA SER A 58 -6.35 -1.46 8.00
C SER A 58 -7.54 -1.73 8.93
N TYR A 59 -7.67 -3.00 9.34
CA TYR A 59 -8.63 -3.44 10.36
C TYR A 59 -8.18 -3.08 11.79
N TYR A 60 -6.91 -2.72 12.00
CA TYR A 60 -6.34 -2.40 13.30
C TYR A 60 -5.21 -1.38 13.17
N CYS A 61 -5.53 -0.10 13.35
CA CYS A 61 -4.63 0.82 14.05
C CYS A 61 -5.20 0.99 15.47
N ARG A 62 -5.11 -0.05 16.29
CA ARG A 62 -5.33 0.04 17.72
C ARG A 62 -4.33 -0.89 18.40
N GLU A 63 -3.17 -0.33 18.70
CA GLU A 63 -2.34 -0.74 19.83
C GLU A 63 -2.19 0.49 20.73
#